data_AF-A0A960X694-F1
#
_entry.id   AF-A0A960X694-F1
#
_cell.length_a   1.000
_cell.length_b   1.000
_cell.length_c   1.000
_cell.angle_alpha   90.00
_cell.angle_beta   90.00
_cell.angle_gamma   90.00
#
_symmetry.space_group_name_H-M   'P 1'
#
loop_
_entity.id
_entity.type
_entity.pdbx_description
1 polymer ?
#
loop_
_entity_poly.entity_id
_entity_poly.type
_entity_poly.pdbx_seq_one_letter_code
_entity_poly.pdbx_strand_id
1 'polypeptide(L)'
;MYTCGPTVYHYAHIGNFRTYVFEDLLRRTLKSFGFPLKQVMNLTDVEDKTILAAKEKGIPLAEHTAIYKKAFFDDLKTLLIEPVEIYSPATDYIPEMIAMIETLIEKGYAYVGKDHGVYYRIHSFPSYGRLSHLKLDTLQEGASERVSDDEYDKESASDFVLWKPYDAERDGAVFWESPFGKGRPGWHVECSAMATKLLGETIDIHVGGVDNIFPHHENE
;
A
#
# COMPACT_ATOMS: atom_id res chain seq x y z
N MET A 1 12.79 -6.77 -8.17
CA MET A 1 11.82 -5.79 -8.70
C MET A 1 10.54 -5.90 -7.90
N TYR A 2 10.07 -4.78 -7.35
CA TYR A 2 8.76 -4.70 -6.69
C TYR A 2 7.80 -3.93 -7.59
N THR A 3 6.56 -4.37 -7.72
CA THR A 3 5.54 -3.63 -8.47
C THR A 3 4.24 -3.49 -7.66
N CYS A 4 3.69 -2.28 -7.58
CA CYS A 4 2.41 -2.05 -6.93
C CYS A 4 1.30 -2.75 -7.71
N GLY A 5 0.65 -3.74 -7.09
CA GLY A 5 -0.47 -4.44 -7.68
C GLY A 5 -1.83 -3.81 -7.37
N PRO A 6 -2.93 -4.51 -7.70
CA PRO A 6 -4.28 -3.96 -7.59
C PRO A 6 -4.78 -3.92 -6.16
N THR A 7 -5.63 -2.94 -5.89
CA THR A 7 -6.61 -3.02 -4.80
C THR A 7 -7.78 -3.89 -5.24
N VAL A 8 -8.01 -5.01 -4.56
CA VAL A 8 -8.96 -6.05 -5.01
C VAL A 8 -10.38 -5.85 -4.50
N TYR A 9 -10.93 -4.64 -4.70
CA TYR A 9 -12.30 -4.27 -4.35
C TYR A 9 -13.26 -4.27 -5.56
N HIS A 10 -12.71 -4.25 -6.78
CA HIS A 10 -13.48 -4.22 -8.03
C HIS A 10 -12.69 -4.88 -9.18
N TYR A 11 -13.35 -5.11 -10.32
CA TYR A 11 -12.69 -5.49 -11.56
C TYR A 11 -11.71 -4.40 -11.99
N ALA A 12 -10.49 -4.82 -12.35
CA ALA A 12 -9.48 -3.93 -12.92
C ALA A 12 -9.94 -3.40 -14.28
N HIS A 13 -9.60 -2.14 -14.56
CA HIS A 13 -9.94 -1.48 -15.82
C HIS A 13 -8.72 -1.33 -16.74
N ILE A 14 -8.94 -0.89 -17.98
CA ILE A 14 -7.89 -0.72 -18.99
C ILE A 14 -6.71 0.15 -18.52
N GLY A 15 -6.97 1.16 -17.68
CA GLY A 15 -5.92 1.96 -17.05
C GLY A 15 -4.97 1.14 -16.17
N ASN A 16 -5.48 0.19 -15.36
CA ASN A 16 -4.63 -0.68 -14.55
C ASN A 16 -3.82 -1.64 -15.44
N PHE A 17 -4.48 -2.25 -16.43
CA PHE A 17 -3.79 -3.18 -17.33
C PHE A 17 -2.72 -2.52 -18.21
N ARG A 18 -2.84 -1.22 -18.52
CA ARG A 18 -1.75 -0.48 -19.15
C ARG A 18 -0.47 -0.54 -18.31
N THR A 19 -0.59 -0.39 -16.99
CA THR A 19 0.54 -0.49 -16.04
C THR A 19 1.11 -1.91 -16.03
N TYR A 20 0.27 -2.94 -15.87
CA TYR A 20 0.72 -4.33 -15.78
C TYR A 20 1.32 -4.86 -17.10
N VAL A 21 0.82 -4.41 -18.25
CA VAL A 21 1.43 -4.70 -19.56
C VAL A 21 2.80 -4.04 -19.68
N PHE A 22 2.97 -2.81 -19.18
CA PHE A 22 4.28 -2.16 -19.15
C PHE A 22 5.27 -2.91 -18.25
N GLU A 23 4.83 -3.33 -17.06
CA GLU A 23 5.64 -4.14 -16.15
C GLU A 23 6.07 -5.48 -16.78
N ASP A 24 5.16 -6.15 -17.50
CA ASP A 24 5.45 -7.38 -18.24
C ASP A 24 6.48 -7.14 -19.35
N LEU A 25 6.35 -6.04 -20.11
CA LEU A 25 7.32 -5.66 -21.13
C LEU A 25 8.71 -5.40 -20.52
N LEU A 26 8.77 -4.69 -19.40
CA LEU A 26 10.02 -4.45 -18.67
C LEU A 26 10.64 -5.77 -18.20
N ARG A 27 9.85 -6.65 -17.57
CA ARG A 27 10.25 -7.99 -17.14
C ARG A 27 10.83 -8.81 -18.29
N ARG A 28 10.11 -8.90 -19.41
CA ARG A 28 10.54 -9.66 -20.60
C ARG A 28 11.84 -9.10 -21.18
N THR A 29 12.01 -7.78 -21.15
CA THR A 29 13.22 -7.09 -21.61
C THR A 29 14.42 -7.40 -20.71
N LEU A 30 14.25 -7.34 -19.38
CA LEU A 30 15.32 -7.71 -18.45
C LEU A 30 15.73 -9.18 -18.61
N LYS A 31 14.76 -10.09 -18.76
CA LYS A 31 15.01 -11.51 -19.02
C LYS A 31 15.71 -11.74 -20.35
N SER A 32 15.37 -11.01 -21.42
CA SER A 32 16.01 -11.16 -22.73
C SER A 32 17.47 -10.69 -22.74
N PHE A 33 17.83 -9.75 -21.87
CA PHE A 33 19.22 -9.36 -21.60
C PHE A 33 19.97 -10.31 -20.66
N GLY A 34 19.33 -11.37 -20.17
CA GLY A 34 19.96 -12.40 -19.34
C GLY A 34 20.03 -12.05 -17.85
N PHE A 35 19.30 -11.04 -17.38
CA PHE A 35 19.25 -10.75 -15.94
C PHE A 35 18.39 -11.78 -15.20
N PRO A 36 18.85 -12.34 -14.07
CA PRO A 36 17.99 -13.08 -13.17
C PRO A 36 16.97 -12.11 -12.56
N LEU A 37 15.68 -12.49 -12.58
CA LEU A 37 14.61 -11.63 -12.12
C LEU A 37 13.81 -12.32 -11.02
N LYS A 38 13.72 -11.66 -9.87
CA LYS A 38 12.72 -11.92 -8.83
C LYS A 38 11.79 -10.71 -8.76
N GLN A 39 10.54 -10.92 -9.15
CA GLN A 39 9.49 -9.92 -9.09
C GLN A 39 8.47 -10.26 -8.00
N VAL A 40 8.12 -9.25 -7.22
CA VAL A 40 7.07 -9.29 -6.20
C VAL A 40 6.00 -8.28 -6.60
N MET A 41 4.74 -8.68 -6.54
CA MET A 41 3.58 -7.81 -6.72
C MET A 41 2.64 -7.96 -5.54
N ASN A 42 2.28 -6.88 -4.86
CA ASN A 42 1.27 -6.97 -3.79
C ASN A 42 -0.15 -7.12 -4.33
N LEU A 43 -1.04 -7.58 -3.46
CA LEU A 43 -2.48 -7.46 -3.66
C LEU A 43 -3.03 -6.72 -2.43
N THR A 44 -3.49 -5.47 -2.60
CA THR A 44 -4.12 -4.75 -1.49
C THR A 44 -5.53 -5.31 -1.29
N ASP A 45 -5.64 -6.23 -0.35
CA ASP A 45 -6.87 -6.98 -0.03
C ASP A 45 -7.46 -6.58 1.33
N VAL A 46 -6.97 -5.48 1.90
CA VAL A 46 -7.55 -4.79 3.03
C VAL A 46 -7.39 -3.27 2.85
N GLU A 47 -8.51 -2.58 2.63
CA GLU A 47 -8.58 -1.12 2.60
C GLU A 47 -10.02 -0.65 2.92
N ASP A 48 -10.24 0.66 2.95
CA ASP A 48 -11.53 1.24 3.32
C ASP A 48 -12.65 0.76 2.39
N LYS A 49 -12.43 0.74 1.06
CA LYS A 49 -13.46 0.30 0.11
C LYS A 49 -13.73 -1.19 0.15
N THR A 50 -12.70 -2.04 0.33
CA THR A 50 -12.90 -3.50 0.43
C THR A 50 -13.69 -3.84 1.70
N ILE A 51 -13.39 -3.16 2.81
CA ILE A 51 -14.07 -3.37 4.10
C ILE A 51 -15.53 -2.93 3.98
N LEU A 52 -15.78 -1.72 3.47
CA LEU A 52 -17.13 -1.20 3.28
C LEU A 52 -17.96 -2.14 2.38
N ALA A 53 -17.42 -2.55 1.24
CA ALA A 53 -18.14 -3.39 0.29
C ALA A 53 -18.35 -4.82 0.81
N ALA A 54 -17.44 -5.36 1.62
CA ALA A 54 -17.65 -6.65 2.31
C ALA A 54 -18.75 -6.54 3.37
N LYS A 55 -18.74 -5.45 4.16
CA LYS A 55 -19.75 -5.16 5.19
C LYS A 55 -21.15 -4.98 4.58
N GLU A 56 -21.28 -4.19 3.52
CA GLU A 56 -22.55 -3.98 2.81
C GLU A 56 -23.15 -5.27 2.25
N LYS A 57 -22.29 -6.20 1.79
CA LYS A 57 -22.71 -7.52 1.30
C LYS A 57 -22.93 -8.54 2.42
N GLY A 58 -22.54 -8.23 3.65
CA GLY A 58 -22.63 -9.16 4.78
C GLY A 58 -21.75 -10.40 4.64
N ILE A 59 -20.62 -10.31 3.94
CA ILE A 59 -19.69 -11.42 3.70
C ILE A 59 -18.30 -11.13 4.29
N PRO A 60 -17.50 -12.17 4.60
CA PRO A 60 -16.11 -11.97 5.00
C PRO A 60 -15.28 -11.22 3.95
N LEU A 61 -14.34 -10.38 4.40
CA LEU A 61 -13.43 -9.62 3.54
C LEU A 61 -12.66 -10.53 2.56
N ALA A 62 -12.19 -11.69 3.03
CA ALA A 62 -11.49 -12.65 2.20
C ALA A 62 -12.38 -13.21 1.07
N GLU A 63 -13.66 -13.45 1.33
CA GLU A 63 -14.61 -13.90 0.30
C GLU A 63 -14.90 -12.79 -0.72
N HIS A 64 -15.06 -11.55 -0.25
CA HIS A 64 -15.25 -10.40 -1.12
C HIS A 64 -14.06 -10.21 -2.09
N THR A 65 -12.85 -10.21 -1.54
CA THR A 65 -11.62 -9.96 -2.31
C THR A 65 -11.23 -11.14 -3.21
N ALA A 66 -11.56 -12.38 -2.84
CA ALA A 66 -11.29 -13.57 -3.65
C ALA A 66 -11.92 -13.50 -5.06
N ILE A 67 -13.10 -12.89 -5.18
CA ILE A 67 -13.78 -12.68 -6.47
C ILE A 67 -12.91 -11.83 -7.41
N TYR A 68 -12.40 -10.71 -6.89
CA TYR A 68 -11.63 -9.76 -7.70
C TYR A 68 -10.18 -10.20 -7.89
N LYS A 69 -9.58 -10.90 -6.93
CA LYS A 69 -8.30 -11.61 -7.13
C LYS A 69 -8.40 -12.58 -8.29
N LYS A 70 -9.45 -13.42 -8.30
CA LYS A 70 -9.66 -14.38 -9.40
C LYS A 70 -9.83 -13.67 -10.74
N ALA A 71 -10.69 -12.64 -10.81
CA ALA A 71 -10.90 -11.88 -12.03
C ALA A 71 -9.59 -11.25 -12.55
N PHE A 72 -8.82 -10.62 -11.65
CA PHE A 72 -7.51 -10.05 -11.99
C PHE A 72 -6.58 -11.08 -12.62
N PHE A 73 -6.42 -12.27 -12.02
CA PHE A 73 -5.58 -13.32 -12.58
C PHE A 73 -6.09 -13.90 -13.90
N ASP A 74 -7.40 -14.03 -14.07
CA ASP A 74 -8.02 -14.45 -15.34
C ASP A 74 -7.74 -13.42 -16.46
N ASP A 75 -7.78 -12.12 -16.13
CA ASP A 75 -7.48 -11.05 -17.07
C ASP A 75 -5.98 -10.98 -17.42
N LEU A 76 -5.08 -11.13 -16.44
CA LEU A 76 -3.63 -11.23 -16.70
C LEU A 76 -3.33 -12.36 -17.69
N LYS A 77 -3.97 -13.53 -17.49
CA LYS A 77 -3.84 -14.68 -18.39
C LYS A 77 -4.39 -14.37 -19.79
N THR A 78 -5.52 -13.66 -19.88
CA THR A 78 -6.13 -13.25 -21.15
C THR A 78 -5.20 -12.32 -21.94
N LEU A 79 -4.50 -11.43 -21.24
CA LEU A 79 -3.53 -10.49 -21.82
C LEU A 79 -2.13 -11.09 -22.03
N LEU A 80 -1.93 -12.37 -21.71
CA LEU A 80 -0.65 -13.07 -21.81
C LEU A 80 0.48 -12.43 -20.98
N ILE A 81 0.11 -11.77 -19.88
CA ILE A 81 1.07 -11.24 -18.90
C ILE A 81 1.68 -12.42 -18.13
N GLU A 82 3.00 -12.44 -17.99
CA GLU A 82 3.67 -13.51 -17.25
C GLU A 82 3.33 -13.44 -15.76
N PRO A 83 3.07 -14.57 -15.09
CA PRO A 83 2.99 -14.57 -13.64
C PRO A 83 4.34 -14.14 -13.04
N VAL A 84 4.26 -13.36 -11.97
CA VAL A 84 5.44 -12.96 -11.19
C VAL A 84 5.81 -14.06 -10.19
N GLU A 85 7.01 -13.98 -9.61
CA GLU A 85 7.51 -14.98 -8.67
C GLU A 85 6.69 -15.04 -7.38
N ILE A 86 6.24 -13.88 -6.87
CA ILE A 86 5.48 -13.79 -5.62
C ILE A 86 4.36 -12.76 -5.76
N TYR A 87 3.14 -13.20 -5.51
CA TYR A 87 2.01 -12.31 -5.23
C TYR A 87 1.83 -12.24 -3.70
N SER A 88 1.87 -11.03 -3.12
CA SER A 88 1.82 -10.83 -1.66
C SER A 88 0.55 -10.10 -1.23
N PRO A 89 -0.51 -10.82 -0.79
CA PRO A 89 -1.70 -10.18 -0.21
C PRO A 89 -1.34 -9.41 1.06
N ALA A 90 -1.80 -8.17 1.20
CA ALA A 90 -1.49 -7.32 2.35
C ALA A 90 -1.87 -7.97 3.69
N THR A 91 -3.02 -8.66 3.74
CA THR A 91 -3.48 -9.36 4.95
C THR A 91 -2.54 -10.46 5.45
N ASP A 92 -1.64 -10.99 4.61
CA ASP A 92 -0.67 -12.03 4.98
C ASP A 92 0.59 -11.47 5.67
N TYR A 93 0.79 -10.13 5.65
CA TYR A 93 2.03 -9.47 6.10
C TYR A 93 1.79 -8.47 7.24
N ILE A 94 0.68 -8.58 7.96
CA ILE A 94 0.37 -7.70 9.10
C ILE A 94 1.48 -7.73 10.18
N PRO A 95 2.06 -8.89 10.56
CA PRO A 95 3.16 -8.90 11.52
C PRO A 95 4.38 -8.08 11.07
N GLU A 96 4.74 -8.15 9.78
CA GLU A 96 5.82 -7.35 9.19
C GLU A 96 5.50 -5.85 9.21
N MET A 97 4.25 -5.47 8.92
CA MET A 97 3.82 -4.07 9.00
C MET A 97 3.90 -3.56 10.44
N ILE A 98 3.41 -4.32 11.42
CA ILE A 98 3.50 -3.95 12.85
C ILE A 98 4.97 -3.75 13.26
N ALA A 99 5.86 -4.69 12.94
CA ALA A 99 7.28 -4.60 13.29
C ALA A 99 7.99 -3.40 12.65
N MET A 100 7.64 -3.06 11.40
CA MET A 100 8.13 -1.86 10.73
C MET A 100 7.66 -0.59 11.44
N ILE A 101 6.39 -0.54 11.83
CA ILE A 101 5.81 0.60 12.55
C ILE A 101 6.48 0.79 13.92
N GLU A 102 6.68 -0.29 14.68
CA GLU A 102 7.42 -0.25 15.95
C GLU A 102 8.82 0.35 15.75
N THR A 103 9.54 -0.10 14.72
CA THR A 103 10.87 0.43 14.37
C THR A 103 10.82 1.92 14.04
N LEU A 104 9.79 2.39 13.33
CA LEU A 104 9.62 3.81 13.00
C LEU A 104 9.32 4.66 14.23
N ILE A 105 8.53 4.13 15.17
CA ILE A 105 8.27 4.78 16.47
C ILE A 105 9.56 4.87 17.28
N GLU A 106 10.29 3.76 17.44
CA GLU A 106 11.55 3.71 18.20
C GLU A 106 12.60 4.70 17.68
N LYS A 107 12.65 4.89 16.35
CA LYS A 107 13.57 5.82 15.70
C LYS A 107 13.07 7.28 15.66
N GLY A 108 11.86 7.55 16.15
CA GLY A 108 11.28 8.90 16.18
C GLY A 108 10.71 9.40 14.83
N TYR A 109 10.54 8.50 13.84
CA TYR A 109 9.90 8.82 12.56
C TYR A 109 8.38 8.69 12.60
N ALA A 110 7.84 7.99 13.60
CA ALA A 110 6.40 7.84 13.80
C ALA A 110 5.98 8.18 15.23
N TYR A 111 4.69 8.38 15.43
CA TYR A 111 4.09 8.63 16.74
C TYR A 111 2.68 8.05 16.83
N VAL A 112 2.27 7.73 18.06
CA VAL A 112 0.90 7.30 18.37
C VAL A 112 0.06 8.55 18.68
N GLY A 113 -1.02 8.76 17.92
CA GLY A 113 -1.99 9.83 18.13
C GLY A 113 -2.89 9.57 19.34
N LYS A 114 -3.65 10.58 19.77
CA LYS A 114 -4.61 10.41 20.89
C LYS A 114 -5.79 9.51 20.53
N ASP A 115 -6.04 9.32 19.25
CA ASP A 115 -7.02 8.40 18.67
C ASP A 115 -6.52 6.95 18.58
N HIS A 116 -5.32 6.65 19.10
CA HIS A 116 -4.63 5.37 18.98
C HIS A 116 -4.26 5.00 17.53
N GLY A 117 -4.34 5.93 16.59
CA GLY A 117 -3.72 5.81 15.28
C GLY A 117 -2.20 5.95 15.38
N VAL A 118 -1.48 5.41 14.40
CA VAL A 118 -0.04 5.64 14.27
C VAL A 118 0.23 6.41 12.99
N TYR A 119 1.00 7.49 13.08
CA TYR A 119 1.27 8.42 11.99
C TYR A 119 2.77 8.54 11.74
N TYR A 120 3.14 8.70 10.47
CA TYR A 120 4.49 9.04 10.06
C TYR A 120 4.68 10.56 10.11
N ARG A 121 5.73 11.00 10.79
CA ARG A 121 6.11 12.41 10.92
C ARG A 121 6.93 12.84 9.73
N ILE A 122 6.31 13.46 8.72
CA ILE A 122 7.02 13.80 7.46
C ILE A 122 8.24 14.69 7.71
N HIS A 123 8.13 15.67 8.60
CA HIS A 123 9.23 16.59 8.93
C HIS A 123 10.46 15.92 9.55
N SER A 124 10.32 14.68 10.04
CA SER A 124 11.47 13.91 10.54
C SER A 124 12.35 13.35 9.41
N PHE A 125 11.90 13.39 8.16
CA PHE A 125 12.66 12.96 6.98
C PHE A 125 12.97 14.14 6.05
N PRO A 126 14.15 14.80 6.19
CA PRO A 126 14.47 16.05 5.48
C PRO A 126 14.49 15.95 3.95
N SER A 127 14.58 14.73 3.41
CA SER A 127 14.58 14.47 1.97
C SER A 127 13.22 14.09 1.39
N TYR A 128 12.15 14.12 2.18
CA TYR A 128 10.81 13.84 1.70
C TYR A 128 10.41 14.79 0.55
N GLY A 129 9.81 14.24 -0.51
CA GLY A 129 9.45 14.97 -1.73
C GLY A 129 10.50 14.85 -2.85
N ARG A 130 11.61 14.14 -2.61
CA ARG A 130 12.69 13.99 -3.60
C ARG A 130 12.24 13.22 -4.84
N LEU A 131 11.37 12.21 -4.69
CA LEU A 131 10.90 11.38 -5.79
C LEU A 131 9.89 12.13 -6.66
N SER A 132 8.93 12.80 -6.02
CA SER A 132 7.84 13.55 -6.63
C SER A 132 8.23 14.97 -7.05
N HIS A 133 9.43 15.42 -6.67
CA HIS A 133 9.91 16.79 -6.81
C HIS A 133 9.02 17.83 -6.11
N LEU A 134 8.30 17.42 -5.08
CA LEU A 134 7.48 18.30 -4.25
C LEU A 134 8.35 18.97 -3.16
N LYS A 135 8.07 20.23 -2.87
CA LYS A 135 8.67 20.93 -1.73
C LYS A 135 7.73 20.80 -0.54
N LEU A 136 8.28 20.45 0.62
CA LEU A 136 7.50 20.33 1.87
C LEU A 136 6.66 21.58 2.17
N ASP A 137 7.21 22.77 1.92
CA ASP A 137 6.50 24.03 2.14
C ASP A 137 5.22 24.18 1.28
N THR A 138 5.18 23.54 0.10
CA THR A 138 4.00 23.56 -0.79
C THR A 138 2.95 22.51 -0.44
N LEU A 139 3.30 21.50 0.37
CA LEU A 139 2.34 20.46 0.80
C LEU A 139 1.34 20.97 1.83
N GLN A 140 1.71 21.95 2.66
CA GLN A 140 0.81 22.57 3.63
C GLN A 140 -0.36 23.32 2.95
N GLU A 141 -0.14 23.86 1.75
CA GLU A 141 -1.17 24.57 0.97
C GLU A 141 -2.10 23.62 0.21
N GLY A 142 -1.58 22.47 -0.26
CA GLY A 142 -2.31 21.50 -1.09
C GLY A 142 -2.96 20.32 -0.36
N ALA A 143 -2.65 20.11 0.94
CA ALA A 143 -3.27 19.06 1.76
C ALA A 143 -4.79 19.24 1.94
N SER A 144 -5.37 20.38 1.54
CA SER A 144 -6.80 20.66 1.59
C SER A 144 -7.63 20.10 0.41
N GLU A 145 -7.01 19.71 -0.71
CA GLU A 145 -7.76 19.38 -1.95
C GLU A 145 -7.85 17.88 -2.30
N ARG A 146 -7.00 17.01 -1.72
CA ARG A 146 -6.97 15.57 -2.07
C ARG A 146 -6.88 14.61 -0.88
N VAL A 147 -6.76 15.12 0.34
CA VAL A 147 -6.81 14.31 1.55
C VAL A 147 -8.30 14.05 1.79
N SER A 148 -8.73 12.79 1.75
CA SER A 148 -10.04 12.41 2.28
C SER A 148 -10.19 13.05 3.67
N ASP A 149 -11.39 13.47 4.06
CA ASP A 149 -11.75 14.05 5.37
C ASP A 149 -11.41 13.09 6.54
N ASP A 150 -10.12 12.87 6.73
CA ASP A 150 -9.48 12.06 7.74
C ASP A 150 -9.28 13.01 8.91
N GLU A 151 -10.38 13.29 9.64
CA GLU A 151 -10.43 14.04 10.91
C GLU A 151 -9.66 13.28 12.01
N TYR A 152 -8.35 13.08 11.83
CA TYR A 152 -7.46 12.43 12.79
C TYR A 152 -6.57 13.43 13.51
N ASP A 153 -6.17 13.09 14.75
CA ASP A 153 -5.35 13.95 15.62
C ASP A 153 -3.88 13.90 15.22
N LYS A 154 -3.57 14.44 14.03
CA LYS A 154 -2.22 14.52 13.47
C LYS A 154 -1.46 15.72 14.04
N GLU A 155 -0.17 15.55 14.34
CA GLU A 155 0.76 16.64 14.65
C GLU A 155 0.89 17.62 13.47
N SER A 156 0.78 17.13 12.24
CA SER A 156 0.73 17.93 11.01
C SER A 156 -0.32 17.41 10.03
N ALA A 157 -1.00 18.32 9.32
CA ALA A 157 -1.97 17.98 8.27
C ALA A 157 -1.34 17.13 7.13
N SER A 158 -0.04 17.26 6.92
CA SER A 158 0.70 16.50 5.92
C SER A 158 1.01 15.06 6.34
N ASP A 159 1.03 14.76 7.64
CA ASP A 159 1.40 13.42 8.13
C ASP A 159 0.41 12.36 7.63
N PHE A 160 0.93 11.16 7.36
CA PHE A 160 0.13 10.06 6.85
C PHE A 160 0.04 8.92 7.84
N VAL A 161 -1.05 8.17 7.76
CA VAL A 161 -1.34 7.07 8.67
C VAL A 161 -0.54 5.82 8.30
N LEU A 162 0.10 5.24 9.30
CA LEU A 162 0.75 3.93 9.25
C LEU A 162 -0.15 2.84 9.83
N TRP A 163 -0.93 3.17 10.86
CA TRP A 163 -1.95 2.29 11.43
C TRP A 163 -3.23 3.06 11.72
N LYS A 164 -4.32 2.64 11.09
CA LYS A 164 -5.64 3.22 11.31
C LYS A 164 -6.26 2.59 12.56
N PRO A 165 -6.72 3.37 13.54
CA PRO A 165 -7.35 2.84 14.74
C PRO A 165 -8.67 2.16 14.38
N TYR A 166 -9.00 1.07 15.07
CA TYR A 166 -10.22 0.30 14.85
C TYR A 166 -11.47 1.12 15.18
N ASP A 167 -12.43 1.10 14.26
CA ASP A 167 -13.77 1.62 14.47
C ASP A 167 -14.78 0.51 14.19
N ALA A 168 -15.63 0.17 15.17
CA ALA A 168 -16.56 -0.94 15.06
C ALA A 168 -17.66 -0.70 14.01
N GLU A 169 -18.06 0.55 13.80
CA GLU A 169 -19.04 0.90 12.78
C GLU A 169 -18.41 0.80 11.40
N ARG A 170 -17.20 1.30 11.20
CA ARG A 170 -16.50 1.27 9.90
C ARG A 170 -16.00 -0.12 9.55
N ASP A 171 -15.27 -0.74 10.47
CA ASP A 171 -14.43 -1.91 10.19
C ASP A 171 -15.12 -3.25 10.48
N GLY A 172 -16.17 -3.24 11.32
CA GLY A 172 -16.91 -4.45 11.68
C GLY A 172 -16.00 -5.53 12.26
N ALA A 173 -15.86 -6.65 11.56
CA ALA A 173 -15.03 -7.78 11.98
C ALA A 173 -13.57 -7.71 11.47
N VAL A 174 -13.20 -6.69 10.69
CA VAL A 174 -11.86 -6.58 10.09
C VAL A 174 -10.96 -5.74 10.99
N PHE A 175 -10.15 -6.40 11.80
CA PHE A 175 -9.12 -5.74 12.59
C PHE A 175 -8.01 -6.72 12.95
N TRP A 176 -6.88 -6.16 13.39
CA TRP A 176 -5.76 -6.88 13.97
C TRP A 176 -5.38 -6.26 15.30
N GLU A 177 -4.91 -7.11 16.22
CA GLU A 177 -4.31 -6.66 17.47
C GLU A 177 -2.88 -6.18 17.20
N SER A 178 -2.48 -5.13 17.90
CA SER A 178 -1.11 -4.61 17.83
C SER A 178 -0.71 -3.97 19.16
N PRO A 179 0.59 -3.72 19.39
CA PRO A 179 1.10 -3.02 20.58
C PRO A 179 0.57 -1.59 20.75
N PHE A 180 0.07 -0.97 19.68
CA PHE A 180 -0.53 0.37 19.68
C PHE A 180 -2.07 0.34 19.65
N GLY A 181 -2.69 -0.84 19.75
CA GLY A 181 -4.14 -1.03 19.84
C GLY A 181 -4.75 -1.73 18.63
N LYS A 182 -6.05 -2.02 18.71
CA LYS A 182 -6.79 -2.64 17.59
C LYS A 182 -6.82 -1.70 16.39
N GLY A 183 -6.62 -2.24 15.20
CA GLY A 183 -6.73 -1.45 13.98
C GLY A 183 -6.33 -2.24 12.75
N ARG A 184 -5.84 -1.52 11.75
CA ARG A 184 -5.43 -2.06 10.45
C ARG A 184 -4.36 -1.18 9.80
N PRO A 185 -3.56 -1.71 8.87
CA PRO A 185 -2.49 -0.94 8.25
C PRO A 185 -3.02 0.25 7.45
N GLY A 186 -2.20 1.30 7.37
CA GLY A 186 -2.31 2.33 6.36
C GLY A 186 -1.75 1.83 5.02
N TRP A 187 -2.21 2.42 3.92
CA TRP A 187 -1.91 1.92 2.57
C TRP A 187 -0.40 1.86 2.24
N HIS A 188 0.38 2.86 2.67
CA HIS A 188 1.78 2.98 2.28
C HIS A 188 2.70 1.95 2.96
N VAL A 189 2.47 1.67 4.25
CA VAL A 189 3.33 0.75 5.01
C VAL A 189 3.21 -0.69 4.52
N GLU A 190 2.10 -1.03 3.87
CA GLU A 190 1.91 -2.35 3.25
C GLU A 190 3.04 -2.67 2.28
N CYS A 191 3.26 -1.80 1.30
CA CYS A 191 4.24 -2.02 0.24
C CYS A 191 5.68 -1.99 0.78
N SER A 192 6.02 -1.03 1.65
CA SER A 192 7.34 -0.97 2.28
C SER A 192 7.66 -2.25 3.05
N ALA A 193 6.71 -2.76 3.86
CA ALA A 193 6.90 -3.97 4.65
C ALA A 193 7.05 -5.22 3.77
N MET A 194 6.17 -5.40 2.78
CA MET A 194 6.22 -6.55 1.87
C MET A 194 7.47 -6.53 0.99
N ALA A 195 7.81 -5.39 0.40
CA ALA A 195 9.02 -5.23 -0.42
C ALA A 195 10.28 -5.54 0.39
N THR A 196 10.40 -4.96 1.59
CA THR A 196 11.55 -5.18 2.47
C THR A 196 11.68 -6.64 2.88
N LYS A 197 10.57 -7.28 3.26
CA LYS A 197 10.56 -8.69 3.66
C LYS A 197 10.99 -9.63 2.53
N LEU A 198 10.53 -9.36 1.31
CA LEU A 198 10.65 -10.31 0.20
C LEU A 198 11.87 -10.06 -0.70
N LEU A 199 12.36 -8.81 -0.75
CA LEU A 199 13.45 -8.38 -1.62
C LEU A 199 14.65 -7.77 -0.87
N GLY A 200 14.48 -7.39 0.39
CA GLY A 200 15.51 -6.76 1.22
C GLY A 200 15.36 -5.24 1.33
N GLU A 201 16.22 -4.62 2.14
CA GLU A 201 16.17 -3.18 2.47
C GLU A 201 16.45 -2.25 1.28
N THR A 202 17.04 -2.76 0.21
CA THR A 202 17.30 -2.02 -1.02
C THR A 202 16.83 -2.85 -2.20
N ILE A 203 15.98 -2.25 -3.04
CA ILE A 203 15.43 -2.87 -4.24
C ILE A 203 15.97 -2.18 -5.49
N ASP A 204 16.29 -2.96 -6.53
CA ASP A 204 16.87 -2.42 -7.76
C ASP A 204 15.86 -1.58 -8.56
N ILE A 205 14.60 -2.02 -8.59
CA ILE A 205 13.53 -1.44 -9.41
C ILE A 205 12.22 -1.52 -8.62
N HIS A 206 11.55 -0.38 -8.50
CA HIS A 206 10.19 -0.22 -8.01
C HIS A 206 9.33 0.43 -9.09
N VAL A 207 8.18 -0.18 -9.43
CA VAL A 207 7.28 0.26 -10.50
C VAL A 207 5.84 0.35 -9.99
N GLY A 208 5.08 1.28 -10.55
CA GLY A 208 3.64 1.40 -10.35
C GLY A 208 3.03 2.37 -11.36
N GLY A 209 1.77 2.74 -11.14
CA GLY A 209 1.11 3.79 -11.92
C GLY A 209 1.78 5.15 -11.74
N VAL A 210 1.60 6.07 -12.71
CA VAL A 210 2.15 7.45 -12.59
C VAL A 210 1.53 8.19 -11.41
N ASP A 211 0.27 7.89 -11.12
CA ASP A 211 -0.47 8.33 -9.95
C ASP A 211 0.13 7.84 -8.63
N ASN A 212 0.88 6.74 -8.63
CA ASN A 212 1.55 6.26 -7.43
C ASN A 212 2.82 7.06 -7.07
N ILE A 213 3.35 7.93 -7.95
CA ILE A 213 4.54 8.74 -7.62
C ILE A 213 4.32 9.52 -6.31
N PHE A 214 3.13 10.11 -6.15
CA PHE A 214 2.73 10.79 -4.92
C PHE A 214 1.22 10.62 -4.67
N PRO A 215 0.80 10.31 -3.44
CA PRO A 215 1.64 10.16 -2.24
C PRO A 215 2.28 8.77 -2.08
N HIS A 216 1.90 7.78 -2.89
CA HIS A 216 2.19 6.37 -2.58
C HIS A 216 3.68 6.03 -2.47
N HIS A 217 4.42 6.09 -3.58
CA HIS A 217 5.84 5.74 -3.61
C HIS A 217 6.74 6.71 -2.85
N GLU A 218 6.30 7.96 -2.61
CA GLU A 218 7.05 8.90 -1.76
C GLU A 218 6.92 8.55 -0.27
N ASN A 219 5.77 7.97 0.13
CA ASN A 219 5.52 7.51 1.48
C ASN A 219 6.11 6.12 1.79
N GLU A 220 6.51 5.38 0.77
CA GLU A 220 7.11 4.05 0.90
C GLU A 220 8.60 4.08 1.29
#